data_AF-A0A2V5YQW4-F1
#
_entry.id   AF-A0A2V5YQW4-F1
#
_cell.length_a   1.000
_cell.length_b   1.000
_cell.length_c   1.000
_cell.angle_alpha   90.00
_cell.angle_beta   90.00
_cell.angle_gamma   90.00
#
_symmetry.space_group_name_H-M   'P 1'
#
loop_
_entity.id
_entity.type
_entity.pdbx_description
1 polymer ?
#
loop_
_entity_poly.entity_id
_entity_poly.type
_entity_poly.pdbx_seq_one_letter_code
_entity_poly.pdbx_strand_id
1 'polypeptide(L)'
;MKMLVARLSIALMFFAAATVAVANPFKSKIITSSDSALVITVPDDHFLKITNFTQVGGTDRGVVAVTLTGEDGGSANVLTATRIDLSTGSNSQSFPEIGNRVIIAGPASVTVQPVAGATL
;
A
#
# COMPACT_ATOMS: atom_id res chain seq x y z
N MET A 1 17.32 41.85 -28.52
CA MET A 1 17.54 40.37 -28.57
C MET A 1 18.44 39.85 -27.45
N LYS A 2 19.62 40.43 -27.16
CA LYS A 2 20.56 39.94 -26.10
C LYS A 2 19.94 39.71 -24.71
N MET A 3 19.14 40.65 -24.19
CA MET A 3 18.47 40.49 -22.88
C MET A 3 17.41 39.39 -22.86
N LEU A 4 16.73 39.13 -24.00
CA LEU A 4 15.72 38.09 -24.09
C LEU A 4 16.36 36.70 -24.02
N VAL A 5 17.46 36.53 -24.75
CA VAL A 5 18.26 35.29 -24.74
C VAL A 5 18.81 35.02 -23.35
N ALA A 6 19.41 36.01 -22.69
CA ALA A 6 19.94 35.85 -21.34
C ALA A 6 18.86 35.44 -20.31
N ARG A 7 17.67 36.06 -20.38
CA ARG A 7 16.55 35.72 -19.48
C ARG A 7 16.01 34.30 -19.75
N LEU A 8 15.94 33.91 -21.01
CA LEU A 8 15.49 32.56 -21.40
C LEU A 8 16.50 31.50 -20.95
N SER A 9 17.80 31.78 -21.07
CA SER A 9 18.87 30.88 -20.61
C SER A 9 18.83 30.67 -19.10
N ILE A 10 18.61 31.73 -18.31
CA ILE A 10 18.49 31.63 -16.85
C ILE A 10 17.25 30.80 -16.47
N ALA A 11 16.10 31.06 -17.10
CA ALA A 11 14.88 30.29 -16.84
C ALA A 11 15.04 28.81 -17.17
N LEU A 12 15.72 28.48 -18.29
CA LEU A 12 15.98 27.10 -18.69
C LEU A 12 16.92 26.38 -17.71
N MET A 13 17.89 27.11 -17.12
CA MET A 13 18.81 26.56 -16.12
C MET A 13 18.10 26.22 -14.81
N PHE A 14 17.17 27.07 -14.36
CA PHE A 14 16.32 26.76 -13.21
C PHE A 14 15.35 25.60 -13.48
N PHE A 15 14.82 25.49 -14.70
CA PHE A 15 13.94 24.39 -15.08
C PHE A 15 14.69 23.06 -15.20
N ALA A 16 15.94 23.08 -15.67
CA ALA A 16 16.82 21.91 -15.74
C ALA A 16 17.31 21.43 -14.36
N ALA A 17 17.36 22.34 -13.38
CA ALA A 17 17.68 22.02 -11.98
C ALA A 17 16.48 21.47 -11.20
N ALA A 18 15.27 21.45 -11.78
CA ALA A 18 14.11 20.88 -11.13
C ALA A 18 14.24 19.35 -11.05
N THR A 19 14.23 18.82 -9.83
CA THR A 19 14.19 17.38 -9.59
C THR A 19 12.81 16.84 -9.97
N VAL A 20 12.77 15.90 -10.92
CA VAL A 20 11.55 15.20 -11.29
C VAL A 20 11.39 14.01 -10.34
N ALA A 21 10.33 14.00 -9.54
CA ALA A 21 9.95 12.82 -8.76
C ALA A 21 8.96 11.97 -9.54
N VAL A 22 9.25 10.69 -9.71
CA VAL A 22 8.36 9.72 -10.36
C VAL A 22 7.87 8.75 -9.29
N ALA A 23 6.55 8.58 -9.17
CA ALA A 23 5.99 7.56 -8.30
C ALA A 23 6.37 6.16 -8.81
N ASN A 24 6.66 5.24 -7.90
CA ASN A 24 6.88 3.84 -8.26
C ASN A 24 5.67 3.26 -9.00
N PRO A 25 5.87 2.31 -9.94
CA PRO A 25 4.78 1.65 -10.62
C PRO A 25 3.87 0.93 -9.63
N PHE A 26 2.59 0.81 -9.98
CA PHE A 26 1.63 0.02 -9.21
C PHE A 26 2.11 -1.44 -9.12
N LYS A 27 2.01 -2.03 -7.92
CA LYS A 27 2.36 -3.42 -7.65
C LYS A 27 1.14 -4.12 -7.04
N SER A 28 0.88 -5.34 -7.49
CA SER A 28 -0.13 -6.25 -6.93
C SER A 28 0.52 -7.59 -6.58
N LYS A 29 0.02 -8.23 -5.53
CA LYS A 29 0.44 -9.59 -5.16
C LYS A 29 -0.79 -10.35 -4.66
N ILE A 30 -0.95 -11.58 -5.15
CA ILE A 30 -1.90 -12.55 -4.62
C ILE A 30 -1.21 -13.29 -3.48
N ILE A 31 -1.89 -13.46 -2.35
CA ILE A 31 -1.39 -14.21 -1.20
C ILE A 31 -2.33 -15.38 -0.92
N THR A 32 -1.77 -16.59 -0.91
CA THR A 32 -2.47 -17.85 -0.68
C THR A 32 -1.98 -18.51 0.60
N SER A 33 -2.72 -19.49 1.12
CA SER A 33 -2.37 -20.18 2.38
C SER A 33 -0.99 -20.87 2.38
N SER A 34 -0.41 -21.16 1.21
CA SER A 34 0.93 -21.76 1.09
C SER A 34 2.06 -20.73 1.04
N ASP A 35 1.75 -19.44 0.89
CA ASP A 35 2.76 -18.39 0.84
C ASP A 35 3.33 -18.09 2.22
N SER A 36 4.49 -17.43 2.26
CA SER A 36 4.99 -16.79 3.47
C SER A 36 4.41 -15.39 3.63
N ALA A 37 4.54 -14.83 4.84
CA ALA A 37 4.15 -13.45 5.14
C ALA A 37 4.74 -12.47 4.10
N LEU A 38 3.87 -11.65 3.50
CA LEU A 38 4.32 -10.53 2.70
C LEU A 38 4.81 -9.43 3.64
N VAL A 39 6.06 -9.04 3.52
CA VAL A 39 6.65 -7.91 4.24
C VAL A 39 7.07 -6.84 3.25
N ILE A 40 6.62 -5.60 3.47
CA ILE A 40 6.97 -4.42 2.69
C ILE A 40 7.57 -3.38 3.64
N THR A 41 8.84 -3.04 3.42
CA THR A 41 9.48 -1.93 4.13
C THR A 41 9.17 -0.63 3.41
N VAL A 42 8.60 0.33 4.13
CA VAL A 42 8.37 1.71 3.69
C VAL A 42 9.51 2.57 4.26
N PRO A 43 10.43 3.08 3.43
CA PRO A 43 11.52 3.93 3.90
C PRO A 43 11.02 5.28 4.43
N ASP A 44 11.91 6.01 5.08
CA ASP A 44 11.65 7.40 5.48
C ASP A 44 11.33 8.29 4.26
N ASP A 45 10.56 9.36 4.46
CA ASP A 45 10.03 10.25 3.40
C ASP A 45 9.20 9.55 2.29
N HIS A 46 8.80 8.30 2.48
CA HIS A 46 7.95 7.56 1.55
C HIS A 46 6.61 7.21 2.20
N PHE A 47 5.62 6.86 1.37
CA PHE A 47 4.37 6.29 1.83
C PHE A 47 3.94 5.10 0.97
N LEU A 48 3.27 4.13 1.60
CA LEU A 48 2.58 3.04 0.93
C LEU A 48 1.08 3.34 0.90
N LYS A 49 0.48 3.28 -0.29
CA LYS A 49 -0.96 3.38 -0.47
C LYS A 49 -1.53 2.04 -0.89
N ILE A 50 -2.40 1.46 -0.06
CA ILE A 50 -3.15 0.24 -0.38
C ILE A 50 -4.56 0.66 -0.76
N THR A 51 -4.98 0.32 -1.98
CA THR A 51 -6.28 0.70 -2.54
C THR A 51 -7.25 -0.46 -2.65
N ASN A 52 -6.74 -1.67 -2.84
CA ASN A 52 -7.52 -2.89 -2.96
C ASN A 52 -6.84 -3.96 -2.11
N PHE A 53 -7.45 -4.28 -0.97
CA PHE A 53 -7.08 -5.42 -0.15
C PHE A 53 -8.32 -6.27 0.04
N THR A 54 -8.40 -7.33 -0.76
CA THR A 54 -9.58 -8.16 -0.92
C THR A 54 -9.32 -9.57 -0.40
N GLN A 55 -10.38 -10.34 -0.22
CA GLN A 55 -10.28 -11.73 0.17
C GLN A 55 -11.41 -12.56 -0.44
N VAL A 56 -11.05 -13.79 -0.84
CA VAL A 56 -11.94 -14.89 -1.20
C VAL A 56 -11.64 -16.07 -0.28
N GLY A 57 -12.68 -16.73 0.24
CA GLY A 57 -12.56 -17.88 1.13
C GLY A 57 -12.02 -17.53 2.53
N GLY A 58 -11.67 -18.56 3.30
CA GLY A 58 -11.18 -18.45 4.67
C GLY A 58 -12.25 -18.10 5.71
N THR A 59 -12.09 -18.64 6.93
CA THR A 59 -12.99 -18.33 8.05
C THR A 59 -12.67 -16.94 8.61
N ASP A 60 -11.38 -16.68 8.83
CA ASP A 60 -10.87 -15.42 9.36
C ASP A 60 -10.61 -14.40 8.25
N ARG A 61 -10.46 -13.12 8.62
CA ARG A 61 -10.10 -12.06 7.68
C ARG A 61 -8.61 -11.78 7.68
N GLY A 62 -8.06 -11.59 6.48
CA GLY A 62 -6.74 -11.04 6.28
C GLY A 62 -6.67 -9.63 6.85
N VAL A 63 -5.52 -9.29 7.43
CA VAL A 63 -5.26 -7.96 7.98
C VAL A 63 -3.91 -7.46 7.49
N VAL A 64 -3.84 -6.16 7.23
CA VAL A 64 -2.59 -5.43 7.05
C VAL A 64 -2.16 -4.93 8.42
N ALA A 65 -1.07 -5.50 8.93
CA ALA A 65 -0.40 -5.03 10.13
C ALA A 65 0.72 -4.06 9.75
N VAL A 66 0.86 -2.98 10.51
CA VAL A 66 1.93 -2.00 10.35
C VAL A 66 2.68 -1.89 11.66
N THR A 67 4.00 -2.00 11.59
CA THR A 67 4.92 -1.68 12.68
C THR A 67 5.67 -0.41 12.31
N LEU A 68 5.48 0.66 13.08
CA LEU A 68 6.24 1.88 12.94
C LEU A 68 7.64 1.67 13.53
N THR A 69 8.68 2.01 12.77
CA THR A 69 10.07 1.86 13.20
C THR A 69 10.60 3.21 13.68
N GLY A 70 10.70 3.42 14.99
CA GLY A 70 11.14 4.69 15.60
C GLY A 70 11.12 4.62 17.13
N GLU A 71 11.52 5.71 17.81
CA GLU A 71 11.59 5.79 19.28
C GLU A 71 10.20 5.65 19.95
N ASP A 72 9.15 6.13 19.30
CA ASP A 72 7.75 5.94 19.70
C ASP A 72 7.05 4.79 18.95
N GLY A 73 7.82 3.74 18.60
CA GLY A 73 7.37 2.63 17.77
C GLY A 73 6.15 1.88 18.33
N GLY A 74 5.33 1.33 17.43
CA GLY A 74 4.13 0.59 17.77
C GLY A 74 3.59 -0.23 16.60
N SER A 75 2.81 -1.27 16.91
CA SER A 75 2.16 -2.11 15.89
C SER A 75 0.64 -1.96 15.93
N ALA A 76 0.02 -1.83 14.77
CA ALA A 76 -1.43 -1.76 14.63
C ALA A 76 -1.94 -2.48 13.38
N ASN A 77 -3.15 -3.02 13.46
CA ASN A 77 -3.89 -3.47 12.28
C ASN A 77 -4.60 -2.26 11.68
N VAL A 78 -4.25 -1.91 10.44
CA VAL A 78 -4.71 -0.65 9.83
C VAL A 78 -5.73 -0.87 8.71
N LEU A 79 -5.80 -2.09 8.18
CA LEU A 79 -6.75 -2.45 7.14
C LEU A 79 -7.13 -3.92 7.27
N THR A 80 -8.42 -4.20 7.14
CA THR A 80 -8.96 -5.57 7.10
C THR A 80 -9.40 -5.87 5.67
N ALA A 81 -9.23 -7.11 5.23
CA ALA A 81 -9.58 -7.52 3.89
C ALA A 81 -11.09 -7.36 3.64
N THR A 82 -11.40 -6.84 2.46
CA THR A 82 -12.75 -6.68 1.92
C THR A 82 -13.17 -8.00 1.30
N ARG A 83 -14.27 -8.61 1.75
CA ARG A 83 -14.75 -9.86 1.13
C ARG A 83 -15.42 -9.57 -0.20
N ILE A 84 -15.02 -10.32 -1.23
CA ILE A 84 -15.55 -10.20 -2.59
C ILE A 84 -16.31 -11.46 -3.05
N ASP A 85 -16.43 -12.48 -2.19
CA ASP A 85 -17.20 -13.69 -2.42
C ASP A 85 -18.36 -13.86 -1.42
N LEU A 86 -19.34 -14.70 -1.78
CA LEU A 86 -20.28 -15.24 -0.80
C LEU A 86 -19.53 -16.28 0.02
N SER A 87 -19.07 -15.91 1.22
CA SER A 87 -18.30 -16.82 2.07
C SER A 87 -19.07 -18.12 2.32
N THR A 88 -18.40 -19.27 2.29
CA THR A 88 -18.99 -20.53 2.75
C THR A 88 -19.01 -20.58 4.29
N GLY A 89 -20.10 -21.05 4.91
CA GLY A 89 -20.27 -21.16 6.38
C GLY A 89 -21.29 -20.17 7.00
N SER A 90 -21.37 -20.08 8.34
CA SER A 90 -22.40 -19.30 9.06
C SER A 90 -22.43 -17.79 8.77
N ASN A 91 -21.40 -17.26 8.10
CA ASN A 91 -21.28 -15.84 7.71
C ASN A 91 -21.58 -15.59 6.21
N SER A 92 -22.23 -16.54 5.53
CA SER A 92 -22.60 -16.59 4.09
C SER A 92 -23.45 -15.43 3.55
N GLN A 93 -23.61 -14.34 4.30
CA GLN A 93 -24.44 -13.18 3.97
C GLN A 93 -23.60 -11.89 3.93
N SER A 94 -22.35 -11.96 3.48
CA SER A 94 -21.55 -10.74 3.25
C SER A 94 -21.77 -10.32 1.80
N PHE A 95 -22.61 -9.30 1.57
CA PHE A 95 -22.64 -8.59 0.29
C PHE A 95 -21.20 -8.13 -0.06
N PRO A 96 -20.85 -7.95 -1.35
CA PRO A 96 -19.58 -7.33 -1.71
C PRO A 96 -19.37 -6.06 -0.91
N GLU A 97 -18.32 -6.05 -0.11
CA GLU A 97 -18.09 -4.96 0.83
C GLU A 97 -17.47 -3.76 0.12
N ILE A 98 -17.73 -2.56 0.64
CA ILE A 98 -17.07 -1.36 0.14
C ILE A 98 -15.59 -1.44 0.55
N GLY A 99 -14.71 -1.49 -0.45
CA GLY A 99 -13.27 -1.51 -0.23
C GLY A 99 -12.79 -0.27 0.53
N ASN A 100 -12.02 -0.50 1.59
CA ASN A 100 -11.35 0.58 2.32
C ASN A 100 -9.91 0.77 1.82
N ARG A 101 -9.36 1.97 2.01
CA ARG A 101 -8.00 2.33 1.62
C ARG A 101 -7.20 2.73 2.84
N VAL A 102 -5.90 2.51 2.80
CA VAL A 102 -4.98 3.03 3.82
C VAL A 102 -3.76 3.67 3.17
N ILE A 103 -3.26 4.73 3.79
CA ILE A 103 -1.98 5.35 3.47
C ILE A 103 -1.11 5.21 4.72
N ILE A 104 0.07 4.62 4.54
CA ILE A 104 1.01 4.30 5.61
C ILE A 104 2.27 5.12 5.34
N ALA A 105 2.58 6.06 6.22
CA ALA A 105 3.83 6.82 6.15
C ALA A 105 5.00 5.98 6.69
N GLY A 106 6.16 6.12 6.07
CA GLY A 106 7.40 5.56 6.58
C GLY A 106 8.04 6.46 7.66
N PRO A 107 9.06 5.94 8.36
CA PRO A 107 9.60 4.58 8.23
C PRO A 107 8.70 3.53 8.92
N ALA A 108 8.32 2.48 8.17
CA ALA A 108 7.41 1.44 8.65
C ALA A 108 7.64 0.08 8.00
N SER A 109 7.28 -1.00 8.70
CA SER A 109 7.21 -2.35 8.17
C SER A 109 5.75 -2.80 8.07
N VAL A 110 5.31 -3.11 6.86
CA VAL A 110 3.94 -3.54 6.58
C VAL A 110 3.93 -5.04 6.35
N THR A 111 3.13 -5.77 7.12
CA THR A 111 3.05 -7.23 7.06
C THR A 111 1.63 -7.68 6.74
N VAL A 112 1.51 -8.64 5.82
CA VAL A 112 0.26 -9.37 5.54
C VAL A 112 0.54 -10.85 5.69
N GLN A 113 -0.14 -11.47 6.65
CA GLN A 113 -0.07 -12.91 6.88
C GLN A 113 -1.04 -13.64 5.93
N PRO A 114 -0.65 -14.79 5.37
CA PRO A 114 -1.58 -15.69 4.71
C PRO A 114 -2.71 -16.11 5.66
N VAL A 115 -3.90 -16.30 5.11
CA VAL A 115 -5.05 -16.83 5.86
C VAL A 115 -5.37 -18.23 5.36
N ALA A 116 -5.59 -19.15 6.29
CA ALA A 116 -5.90 -20.54 5.98
C ALA A 116 -7.22 -20.64 5.19
N GLY A 117 -7.18 -21.31 4.03
CA GLY A 117 -8.31 -21.47 3.15
C GLY A 117 -8.74 -20.19 2.42
N ALA A 118 -7.94 -19.13 2.47
CA ALA A 118 -8.23 -17.87 1.79
C ALA A 118 -7.22 -17.54 0.68
N THR A 119 -7.66 -16.71 -0.25
CA THR A 119 -6.84 -16.01 -1.25
C THR A 119 -7.06 -14.51 -1.08
N LEU A 120 -5.98 -13.77 -0.83
CA LEU A 120 -5.96 -12.31 -0.66
C LEU A 120 -5.46 -11.62 -1.93
#